data_AF-A0AAU9GBY9-F1
#
_entry.id   AF-A0AAU9GBY9-F1
#
_cell.length_a   1.000
_cell.length_b   1.000
_cell.length_c   1.000
_cell.angle_alpha   90.00
_cell.angle_beta   90.00
_cell.angle_gamma   90.00
#
_symmetry.space_group_name_H-M   'P 1'
#
loop_
_entity.id
_entity.type
_entity.pdbx_description
1 polymer ?
#
loop_
_entity_poly.entity_id
_entity_poly.type
_entity_poly.pdbx_seq_one_letter_code
_entity_poly.pdbx_strand_id
1 'polypeptide(L)'
;MAFAKKKKEDPLSSNDDEILQIKIIELQDKLEDILSNQDVIINLLGQVANPLLSTNGSDDTESTEVRTPYFPVRDPEELTKLDAELAKPGNSFIPMMKRILRPEGVIQPLKDNILKIFGEEIIMGFNFDGVHQKQPFRQFSNINKIIYEIQKRSGYTEADYIADIRITFHTLKRRYHKRKHDVMKRSKLNKFFD
;
A
#
# COMPACT_ATOMS: atom_id res chain seq x y z
N MET A 1 47.65 22.40 -53.24
CA MET A 1 46.23 22.81 -53.31
C MET A 1 45.63 22.08 -54.51
N ALA A 2 44.51 21.38 -54.49
CA ALA A 2 43.41 21.26 -53.54
C ALA A 2 42.80 19.85 -53.65
N PHE A 3 42.29 19.32 -52.53
CA PHE A 3 41.54 18.07 -52.49
C PHE A 3 40.11 18.29 -53.00
N ALA A 4 39.72 17.65 -54.10
CA ALA A 4 38.33 17.56 -54.52
C ALA A 4 37.61 16.52 -53.64
N LYS A 5 36.80 17.00 -52.68
CA LYS A 5 35.93 16.15 -51.86
C LYS A 5 34.80 15.59 -52.72
N LYS A 6 34.74 14.26 -52.80
CA LYS A 6 33.58 13.48 -53.27
C LYS A 6 32.38 13.80 -52.36
N LYS A 7 31.30 14.39 -52.91
CA LYS A 7 30.00 14.40 -52.23
C LYS A 7 29.50 12.95 -52.18
N LYS A 8 29.37 12.39 -50.99
CA LYS A 8 28.50 11.23 -50.75
C LYS A 8 27.10 11.79 -50.48
N GLU A 9 26.20 11.62 -51.43
CA GLU A 9 24.78 11.64 -51.15
C GLU A 9 24.44 10.27 -50.55
N ASP A 10 23.97 10.24 -49.30
CA ASP A 10 23.41 9.03 -48.67
C ASP A 10 21.90 9.00 -48.97
N PRO A 11 21.39 8.05 -49.78
CA PRO A 11 19.99 8.05 -50.22
C PRO A 11 19.02 7.28 -49.30
N LEU A 12 19.39 6.93 -48.06
CA LEU A 12 18.69 5.86 -47.31
C LEU A 12 18.21 6.20 -45.88
N SER A 13 18.04 7.46 -45.49
CA SER A 13 17.68 7.80 -44.09
C SER A 13 16.40 8.62 -43.90
N SER A 14 15.45 8.59 -44.84
CA SER A 14 14.17 9.34 -44.67
C SER A 14 12.97 8.42 -44.55
N ASN A 15 12.90 7.35 -45.35
CA ASN A 15 11.74 6.46 -45.38
C ASN A 15 11.63 5.60 -44.11
N ASP A 16 12.75 5.11 -43.58
CA ASP A 16 12.73 4.26 -42.38
C ASP A 16 12.31 5.04 -41.13
N ASP A 17 12.69 6.31 -41.04
CA ASP A 17 12.29 7.20 -39.95
C ASP A 17 10.80 7.55 -40.02
N GLU A 18 10.26 7.76 -41.22
CA GLU A 18 8.82 7.95 -41.43
C GLU A 18 8.03 6.68 -41.08
N ILE A 19 8.51 5.50 -41.48
CA ILE A 19 7.89 4.20 -41.13
C ILE A 19 7.93 3.98 -39.61
N LEU A 20 9.03 4.33 -38.94
CA LEU A 20 9.15 4.24 -37.48
C LEU A 20 8.20 5.21 -36.78
N GLN A 21 8.05 6.44 -37.28
CA GLN A 21 7.11 7.41 -36.73
C GLN A 21 5.66 6.95 -36.87
N ILE A 22 5.27 6.42 -38.04
CA ILE A 22 3.93 5.83 -38.25
C ILE A 22 3.68 4.69 -37.25
N LYS A 23 4.67 3.82 -37.05
CA LYS A 23 4.55 2.70 -36.11
C LYS A 23 4.48 3.14 -34.66
N ILE A 24 5.14 4.24 -34.29
CA ILE A 24 5.03 4.83 -32.96
C ILE A 24 3.63 5.40 -32.73
N ILE A 25 3.06 6.09 -33.72
CA ILE A 25 1.69 6.62 -33.66
C ILE A 25 0.69 5.47 -33.51
N GLU A 26 0.81 4.42 -34.32
CA GLU A 26 -0.06 3.23 -34.20
C GLU A 26 0.04 2.54 -32.84
N LEU A 27 1.22 2.54 -32.21
CA LEU A 27 1.41 2.00 -30.87
C LEU A 27 0.82 2.90 -29.78
N GLN A 28 0.85 4.22 -29.99
CA GLN A 28 0.21 5.19 -29.09
C GLN A 28 -1.31 5.05 -29.14
N ASP A 29 -1.90 4.94 -30.34
CA ASP A 29 -3.34 4.73 -30.52
C ASP A 29 -3.80 3.42 -29.84
N LYS A 30 -3.04 2.33 -30.00
CA LYS A 30 -3.32 1.06 -29.32
C LYS A 30 -3.22 1.17 -27.80
N LEU A 31 -2.35 2.03 -27.29
CA LEU A 31 -2.20 2.26 -25.85
C LEU A 31 -3.39 3.06 -25.32
N GLU A 32 -3.85 4.07 -26.05
CA GLU A 32 -5.08 4.83 -25.77
C GLU A 32 -6.30 3.89 -25.70
N ASP A 33 -6.45 2.99 -26.66
CA ASP A 33 -7.51 1.97 -26.69
C ASP A 33 -7.44 1.04 -25.48
N ILE A 34 -6.24 0.61 -25.08
CA ILE A 34 -6.06 -0.26 -23.90
C ILE A 34 -6.42 0.49 -22.63
N LEU A 35 -6.03 1.76 -22.49
CA LEU A 35 -6.38 2.58 -21.33
C LEU A 35 -7.89 2.80 -21.23
N SER A 36 -8.54 3.11 -22.36
CA SER A 36 -10.00 3.24 -22.42
C SER A 36 -10.71 1.94 -22.00
N ASN A 37 -10.22 0.80 -22.51
CA ASN A 37 -10.74 -0.50 -22.12
C ASN A 37 -10.50 -0.81 -20.63
N GLN A 38 -9.38 -0.39 -20.06
CA GLN A 38 -9.11 -0.54 -18.63
C GLN A 38 -10.08 0.30 -17.78
N ASP A 39 -10.39 1.53 -18.17
CA ASP A 39 -11.37 2.37 -17.48
C ASP A 39 -12.78 1.75 -17.53
N VAL A 40 -13.16 1.17 -18.67
CA VAL A 40 -14.42 0.42 -18.81
C VAL A 40 -14.42 -0.81 -17.90
N ILE A 41 -13.34 -1.59 -17.86
CA ILE A 41 -13.21 -2.74 -16.98
C ILE A 41 -13.29 -2.33 -15.51
N ILE A 42 -12.63 -1.24 -15.10
CA ILE A 42 -12.69 -0.73 -13.72
C ILE A 42 -14.11 -0.31 -13.36
N ASN A 43 -14.83 0.37 -14.26
CA ASN A 43 -16.21 0.78 -14.04
C ASN A 43 -17.17 -0.42 -13.96
N LEU A 44 -17.00 -1.41 -14.85
CA LEU A 44 -17.80 -2.64 -14.82
C LEU A 44 -17.50 -3.48 -13.57
N LEU A 45 -16.24 -3.61 -13.18
CA LEU A 45 -15.86 -4.25 -11.91
C LEU A 45 -16.45 -3.49 -10.72
N GLY A 46 -16.49 -2.16 -10.75
CA GLY A 46 -17.14 -1.35 -9.73
C GLY A 46 -18.66 -1.58 -9.64
N GLN A 47 -19.32 -1.86 -10.76
CA GLN A 47 -20.75 -2.19 -10.82
C GLN A 47 -21.04 -3.64 -10.41
N VAL A 48 -20.23 -4.59 -10.87
CA VAL A 48 -20.36 -6.02 -10.53
C VAL A 48 -19.99 -6.27 -9.06
N ALA A 49 -19.06 -5.49 -8.50
CA ALA A 49 -18.72 -5.54 -7.08
C ALA A 49 -19.81 -4.95 -6.17
N ASN A 50 -20.83 -4.25 -6.70
CA ASN A 50 -21.92 -3.66 -5.91
C ASN A 50 -23.32 -3.86 -6.55
N PRO A 51 -23.93 -5.05 -6.46
CA PRO A 51 -25.32 -5.24 -6.90
C PRO A 51 -26.38 -4.79 -5.86
N LEU A 52 -26.01 -4.31 -4.67
CA LEU A 52 -26.93 -4.07 -3.55
C LEU A 52 -26.91 -2.61 -3.07
N LEU A 53 -27.41 -1.70 -3.90
CA LEU A 53 -27.93 -0.40 -3.45
C LEU A 53 -29.35 -0.14 -3.99
N SER A 54 -30.14 -1.21 -4.14
CA SER A 54 -31.58 -1.09 -4.25
C SER A 54 -32.25 -2.19 -3.45
N THR A 55 -33.09 -1.76 -2.52
CA THR A 55 -34.13 -2.50 -1.79
C THR A 55 -33.70 -3.48 -0.68
N ASN A 56 -34.01 -3.06 0.55
CA ASN A 56 -34.62 -3.82 1.65
C ASN A 56 -34.08 -5.22 2.01
N GLY A 57 -33.54 -5.33 3.23
CA GLY A 57 -33.88 -6.42 4.16
C GLY A 57 -33.01 -7.68 4.14
N SER A 58 -32.65 -8.09 5.37
CA SER A 58 -32.33 -9.46 5.85
C SER A 58 -31.13 -10.22 5.28
N ASP A 59 -30.19 -10.44 6.20
CA ASP A 59 -29.57 -11.72 6.59
C ASP A 59 -28.57 -12.46 5.69
N ASP A 60 -27.50 -12.85 6.40
CA ASP A 60 -26.54 -13.94 6.23
C ASP A 60 -25.56 -14.08 5.05
N THR A 61 -24.32 -14.33 5.48
CA THR A 61 -23.20 -15.03 4.82
C THR A 61 -22.38 -14.39 3.68
N GLU A 62 -21.06 -14.45 3.93
CA GLU A 62 -19.93 -14.54 3.00
C GLU A 62 -19.23 -13.27 2.46
N SER A 63 -18.00 -13.09 2.98
CA SER A 63 -16.85 -12.41 2.38
C SER A 63 -17.08 -11.12 1.60
N THR A 64 -17.73 -10.15 2.22
CA THR A 64 -17.56 -8.75 1.80
C THR A 64 -16.19 -8.26 2.27
N GLU A 65 -15.29 -7.93 1.35
CA GLU A 65 -14.21 -6.98 1.61
C GLU A 65 -14.87 -5.65 1.97
N VAL A 66 -15.21 -5.50 3.26
CA VAL A 66 -15.66 -4.22 3.79
C VAL A 66 -14.44 -3.31 3.70
N ARG A 67 -14.40 -2.43 2.70
CA ARG A 67 -13.63 -1.19 2.78
C ARG A 67 -14.23 -0.41 3.94
N THR A 68 -13.72 -0.68 5.13
CA THR A 68 -14.14 -0.02 6.35
C THR A 68 -13.48 1.35 6.39
N PRO A 69 -14.24 2.46 6.50
CA PRO A 69 -13.72 3.82 6.36
C PRO A 69 -12.73 4.24 7.47
N TYR A 70 -12.49 3.40 8.48
CA TYR A 70 -11.76 3.74 9.69
C TYR A 70 -10.25 3.44 9.63
N PHE A 71 -9.83 2.44 8.84
CA PHE A 71 -8.43 2.07 8.73
C PHE A 71 -7.83 2.57 7.41
N PRO A 72 -6.54 2.97 7.39
CA PRO A 72 -5.58 2.97 8.50
C PRO A 72 -5.71 4.20 9.41
N VAL A 73 -5.49 4.01 10.71
CA VAL A 73 -5.41 5.10 11.71
C VAL A 73 -4.10 5.85 11.54
N ARG A 74 -4.18 7.18 11.33
CA ARG A 74 -3.01 8.04 11.13
C ARG A 74 -2.72 8.94 12.31
N ASP A 75 -3.74 9.30 13.08
CA ASP A 75 -3.63 10.26 14.16
C ASP A 75 -3.45 9.59 15.53
N PRO A 76 -2.51 10.06 16.38
CA PRO A 76 -2.32 9.53 17.73
C PRO A 76 -3.56 9.62 18.63
N GLU A 77 -4.39 10.65 18.43
CA GLU A 77 -5.64 10.82 19.18
C GLU A 77 -6.68 9.78 18.79
N GLU A 78 -6.81 9.48 17.48
CA GLU A 78 -7.65 8.40 16.98
C GLU A 78 -7.17 7.04 17.48
N LEU A 79 -5.86 6.83 17.54
CA LEU A 79 -5.27 5.61 18.08
C LEU A 79 -5.66 5.40 19.55
N THR A 80 -5.73 6.49 20.32
CA THR A 80 -6.19 6.45 21.73
C THR A 80 -7.68 6.14 21.83
N LYS A 81 -8.50 6.71 20.94
CA LYS A 81 -9.94 6.39 20.85
C LYS A 81 -10.17 4.93 20.47
N LEU A 82 -9.42 4.41 19.50
CA LEU A 82 -9.47 3.01 19.08
C LEU A 82 -9.15 2.08 20.26
N ASP A 83 -8.08 2.37 21.02
CA ASP A 83 -7.72 1.55 22.18
C ASP A 83 -8.83 1.51 23.24
N ALA A 84 -9.51 2.64 23.48
CA ALA A 84 -10.67 2.70 24.37
C ALA A 84 -11.90 1.95 23.82
N GLU A 85 -12.18 2.04 22.52
CA GLU A 85 -13.27 1.31 21.86
C GLU A 85 -13.07 -0.20 21.89
N LEU A 86 -11.83 -0.67 21.75
CA LEU A 86 -11.50 -2.10 21.80
C LEU A 86 -11.75 -2.73 23.18
N ALA A 87 -11.83 -1.94 24.25
CA ALA A 87 -12.23 -2.41 25.56
C ALA A 87 -13.72 -2.75 25.65
N LYS A 88 -14.56 -2.18 24.76
CA LYS A 88 -16.01 -2.39 24.78
C LYS A 88 -16.35 -3.75 24.14
N PRO A 89 -17.22 -4.56 24.78
CA PRO A 89 -17.67 -5.81 24.19
C PRO A 89 -18.51 -5.54 22.92
N GLY A 90 -18.40 -6.41 21.91
CA GLY A 90 -19.19 -6.32 20.67
C GLY A 90 -18.78 -5.21 19.71
N ASN A 91 -17.62 -4.56 19.91
CA ASN A 91 -17.13 -3.56 18.96
C ASN A 91 -16.83 -4.17 17.58
N SER A 92 -17.06 -3.38 16.53
CA SER A 92 -16.86 -3.80 15.13
C SER A 92 -15.38 -3.77 14.68
N PHE A 93 -14.48 -3.22 15.50
CA PHE A 93 -13.06 -3.07 15.16
C PHE A 93 -12.29 -4.38 15.27
N ILE A 94 -12.59 -5.23 16.26
CA ILE A 94 -11.92 -6.55 16.40
C ILE A 94 -12.07 -7.42 15.15
N PRO A 95 -13.28 -7.70 14.61
CA PRO A 95 -13.41 -8.52 13.40
C PRO A 95 -12.74 -7.88 12.18
N MET A 96 -12.71 -6.55 12.12
CA MET A 96 -12.06 -5.79 11.06
C MET A 96 -10.53 -5.95 11.12
N MET A 97 -9.92 -5.74 12.29
CA MET A 97 -8.49 -5.98 12.52
C MET A 97 -8.10 -7.44 12.23
N LYS A 98 -8.97 -8.38 12.59
CA LYS A 98 -8.77 -9.82 12.32
C LYS A 98 -8.72 -10.10 10.82
N ARG A 99 -9.65 -9.57 10.01
CA ARG A 99 -9.62 -9.70 8.55
C ARG A 99 -8.34 -9.11 7.94
N ILE A 100 -7.87 -7.98 8.45
CA ILE A 100 -6.67 -7.31 7.94
C ILE A 100 -5.39 -8.11 8.25
N LEU A 101 -5.23 -8.55 9.51
CA LEU A 101 -4.00 -9.22 9.96
C LEU A 101 -3.94 -10.70 9.59
N ARG A 102 -5.10 -11.32 9.39
CA ARG A 102 -5.25 -12.73 9.11
C ARG A 102 -6.20 -12.92 7.91
N PRO A 103 -5.82 -12.44 6.71
CA PRO A 103 -6.62 -12.62 5.50
C PRO A 103 -6.82 -14.12 5.27
N GLU A 104 -8.04 -14.51 4.91
CA GLU A 104 -8.42 -15.92 4.68
C GLU A 104 -8.17 -16.86 5.89
N GLY A 105 -8.01 -16.31 7.10
CA GLY A 105 -7.71 -17.12 8.27
C GLY A 105 -6.24 -17.58 8.37
N VAL A 106 -5.37 -17.15 7.45
CA VAL A 106 -3.93 -17.48 7.44
C VAL A 106 -3.12 -16.48 8.25
N ILE A 107 -2.28 -16.98 9.15
CA ILE A 107 -1.35 -16.16 9.93
C ILE A 107 -0.25 -15.63 9.00
N GLN A 108 -0.13 -14.31 8.91
CA GLN A 108 0.91 -13.63 8.14
C GLN A 108 1.80 -12.78 9.06
N PRO A 109 3.06 -12.53 8.67
CA PRO A 109 3.93 -11.61 9.41
C PRO A 109 3.30 -10.23 9.56
N LEU A 110 3.35 -9.65 10.77
CA LEU A 110 2.74 -8.35 11.06
C LEU A 110 3.19 -7.25 10.09
N LYS A 111 4.47 -7.22 9.72
CA LYS A 111 5.06 -6.25 8.77
C LYS A 111 4.37 -6.17 7.41
N ASP A 112 3.60 -7.18 7.01
CA ASP A 112 2.97 -7.24 5.69
C ASP A 112 1.56 -6.61 5.69
N ASN A 113 0.88 -6.61 6.84
CA ASN A 113 -0.49 -6.10 6.95
C ASN A 113 -0.67 -4.96 7.95
N ILE A 114 0.28 -4.70 8.86
CA ILE A 114 0.12 -3.70 9.91
C ILE A 114 -0.08 -2.28 9.35
N LEU A 115 0.49 -1.97 8.17
CA LEU A 115 0.30 -0.67 7.49
C LEU A 115 -1.14 -0.43 7.03
N LYS A 116 -1.94 -1.49 6.93
CA LYS A 116 -3.37 -1.41 6.64
C LYS A 116 -4.17 -1.04 7.89
N ILE A 117 -3.61 -1.17 9.09
CA ILE A 117 -4.24 -0.77 10.36
C ILE A 117 -3.67 0.58 10.84
N PHE A 118 -2.35 0.75 10.78
CA PHE A 118 -1.65 1.94 11.25
C PHE A 118 -0.93 2.62 10.09
N GLY A 119 -1.24 3.90 9.86
CA GLY A 119 -0.59 4.72 8.84
C GLY A 119 0.91 4.90 9.10
N GLU A 120 1.61 5.40 8.09
CA GLU A 120 3.05 5.66 8.19
C GLU A 120 3.35 6.66 9.33
N GLU A 121 2.44 7.58 9.63
CA GLU A 121 2.51 8.55 10.72
C GLU A 121 2.63 7.86 12.08
N ILE A 122 1.76 6.88 12.35
CA ILE A 122 1.82 6.06 13.57
C ILE A 122 3.08 5.21 13.59
N ILE A 123 3.41 4.53 12.49
CA ILE A 123 4.62 3.69 12.42
C ILE A 123 5.87 4.53 12.66
N MET A 124 5.93 5.75 12.15
CA MET A 124 7.06 6.66 12.31
C MET A 124 7.07 7.36 13.68
N GLY A 125 5.92 7.61 14.29
CA GLY A 125 5.77 8.30 15.58
C GLY A 125 6.03 7.44 16.81
N PHE A 126 5.85 6.12 16.69
CA PHE A 126 5.88 5.20 17.83
C PHE A 126 6.98 4.15 17.72
N ASN A 127 7.41 3.60 18.85
CA ASN A 127 8.07 2.30 18.96
C ASN A 127 7.55 1.59 20.21
N PHE A 128 7.84 0.31 20.40
CA PHE A 128 7.25 -0.44 21.51
C PHE A 128 7.55 0.21 22.88
N ASP A 129 8.81 0.58 23.12
CA ASP A 129 9.28 1.02 24.44
C ASP A 129 9.16 2.52 24.73
N GLY A 130 9.05 3.37 23.70
CA GLY A 130 9.02 4.83 23.82
C GLY A 130 10.39 5.51 23.84
N VAL A 131 11.37 5.00 23.07
CA VAL A 131 12.75 5.53 23.05
C VAL A 131 13.05 6.39 21.80
N HIS A 132 14.08 7.22 21.84
CA HIS A 132 14.55 8.05 20.72
C HIS A 132 13.47 8.98 20.13
N GLN A 133 12.82 9.78 20.99
CA GLN A 133 11.77 10.73 20.60
C GLN A 133 10.55 10.06 19.94
N LYS A 134 10.31 8.78 20.23
CA LYS A 134 9.11 8.03 19.80
C LYS A 134 8.23 7.77 21.01
N GLN A 135 6.93 7.82 20.78
CA GLN A 135 5.95 7.49 21.83
C GLN A 135 5.89 5.97 22.05
N PRO A 136 5.61 5.52 23.29
CA PRO A 136 5.55 4.10 23.62
C PRO A 136 4.25 3.47 23.10
N PHE A 137 4.35 2.54 22.15
CA PHE A 137 3.20 1.79 21.63
C PHE A 137 2.65 0.80 22.66
N ARG A 138 3.47 0.35 23.62
CA ARG A 138 3.02 -0.53 24.73
C ARG A 138 1.91 0.09 25.59
N GLN A 139 1.71 1.40 25.52
CA GLN A 139 0.66 2.09 26.29
C GLN A 139 -0.76 1.72 25.82
N PHE A 140 -0.93 1.28 24.57
CA PHE A 140 -2.22 0.89 24.01
C PHE A 140 -2.52 -0.59 24.32
N SER A 141 -2.88 -0.88 25.56
CA SER A 141 -2.95 -2.24 26.07
C SER A 141 -4.01 -3.09 25.36
N ASN A 142 -5.15 -2.50 25.00
CA ASN A 142 -6.24 -3.22 24.32
C ASN A 142 -5.86 -3.53 22.87
N ILE A 143 -5.28 -2.56 22.15
CA ILE A 143 -4.73 -2.78 20.80
C ILE A 143 -3.70 -3.91 20.84
N ASN A 144 -2.73 -3.84 21.76
CA ASN A 144 -1.68 -4.86 21.86
C ASN A 144 -2.26 -6.25 22.16
N LYS A 145 -3.20 -6.33 23.11
CA LYS A 145 -3.89 -7.57 23.45
C LYS A 145 -4.65 -8.15 22.26
N ILE A 146 -5.38 -7.32 21.51
CA ILE A 146 -6.16 -7.77 20.35
C ILE A 146 -5.23 -8.26 19.23
N ILE A 147 -4.16 -7.54 18.91
CA ILE A 147 -3.20 -7.99 17.89
C ILE A 147 -2.54 -9.30 18.32
N TYR A 148 -2.15 -9.43 19.60
CA TYR A 148 -1.61 -10.67 20.15
C TYR A 148 -2.59 -11.84 19.98
N GLU A 149 -3.85 -11.69 20.41
CA GLU A 149 -4.87 -12.73 20.28
C GLU A 149 -5.16 -13.08 18.81
N ILE A 150 -5.14 -12.10 17.89
CA ILE A 150 -5.28 -12.35 16.45
C ILE A 150 -4.08 -13.11 15.88
N GLN A 151 -2.87 -12.91 16.41
CA GLN A 151 -1.65 -13.60 15.95
C GLN A 151 -1.37 -14.92 16.67
N LYS A 152 -2.11 -15.19 17.74
CA LYS A 152 -1.93 -16.35 18.61
C LYS A 152 -2.05 -17.66 17.82
N ARG A 153 -1.09 -18.53 18.10
CA ARG A 153 -0.96 -19.90 17.61
C ARG A 153 -0.33 -20.75 18.70
N SER A 154 -0.36 -22.07 18.54
CA SER A 154 0.24 -22.98 19.52
C SER A 154 1.69 -22.61 19.81
N GLY A 155 2.04 -22.45 21.09
CA GLY A 155 3.38 -22.07 21.55
C GLY A 155 3.77 -20.60 21.36
N TYR A 156 2.90 -19.74 20.81
CA TYR A 156 3.19 -18.30 20.66
C TYR A 156 2.93 -17.56 21.97
N THR A 157 3.96 -16.89 22.47
CA THR A 157 3.93 -16.18 23.75
C THR A 157 3.83 -14.66 23.56
N GLU A 158 3.55 -13.94 24.64
CA GLU A 158 3.58 -12.47 24.62
C GLU A 158 4.97 -11.93 24.29
N ALA A 159 6.04 -12.62 24.71
CA ALA A 159 7.41 -12.24 24.38
C ALA A 159 7.66 -12.31 22.86
N ASP A 160 7.13 -13.34 22.19
CA ASP A 160 7.21 -13.48 20.73
C ASP A 160 6.46 -12.34 20.02
N TYR A 161 5.29 -11.97 20.53
CA TYR A 161 4.53 -10.81 20.03
C TYR A 161 5.29 -9.50 20.16
N ILE A 162 5.90 -9.25 21.32
CA ILE A 162 6.70 -8.03 21.54
C ILE A 162 7.88 -8.00 20.57
N ALA A 163 8.55 -9.14 20.35
CA ALA A 163 9.63 -9.26 19.38
C ALA A 163 9.14 -8.98 17.95
N ASP A 164 8.01 -9.56 17.54
CA ASP A 164 7.41 -9.37 16.22
C ASP A 164 7.02 -7.90 15.97
N ILE A 165 6.42 -7.23 16.96
CA ILE A 165 6.08 -5.80 16.88
C ILE A 165 7.35 -4.95 16.73
N ARG A 166 8.38 -5.20 17.54
CA ARG A 166 9.66 -4.47 17.43
C ARG A 166 10.28 -4.63 16.05
N ILE A 167 10.35 -5.85 15.55
CA ILE A 167 10.87 -6.16 14.20
C ILE A 167 10.03 -5.48 13.13
N THR A 168 8.71 -5.49 13.28
CA THR A 168 7.76 -4.88 12.36
C THR A 168 7.97 -3.38 12.24
N PHE A 169 7.97 -2.65 13.36
CA PHE A 169 8.22 -1.21 13.38
C PHE A 169 9.60 -0.87 12.80
N HIS A 170 10.63 -1.62 13.18
CA HIS A 170 11.99 -1.42 12.64
C HIS A 170 12.03 -1.60 11.12
N THR A 171 11.46 -2.71 10.62
CA THR A 171 11.44 -3.04 9.20
C THR A 171 10.73 -1.98 8.38
N LEU A 172 9.56 -1.51 8.85
CA LEU A 172 8.77 -0.52 8.13
C LEU A 172 9.44 0.86 8.09
N LYS A 173 10.02 1.31 9.21
CA LYS A 173 10.81 2.55 9.24
C LYS A 173 11.99 2.48 8.29
N ARG A 174 12.71 1.36 8.25
CA ARG A 174 13.83 1.16 7.32
C ARG A 174 13.36 1.23 5.87
N ARG A 175 12.25 0.58 5.53
CA ARG A 175 11.64 0.63 4.19
C ARG A 175 11.27 2.08 3.82
N TYR A 176 10.63 2.81 4.73
CA TYR A 176 10.27 4.22 4.54
C TYR A 176 11.49 5.08 4.25
N HIS A 177 12.53 5.02 5.07
CA HIS A 177 13.75 5.81 4.89
C HIS A 177 14.49 5.46 3.60
N LYS A 178 14.56 4.18 3.23
CA LYS A 178 15.14 3.76 1.95
C LYS A 178 14.35 4.36 0.78
N ARG A 179 13.03 4.25 0.78
CA ARG A 179 12.16 4.83 -0.25
C ARG A 179 12.36 6.34 -0.37
N LYS A 180 12.37 7.05 0.76
CA LYS A 180 12.61 8.50 0.81
C LYS A 180 13.98 8.87 0.22
N HIS A 181 15.03 8.14 0.60
CA HIS A 181 16.38 8.34 0.06
C HIS A 181 16.43 8.11 -1.45
N ASP A 182 15.82 7.04 -1.95
CA ASP A 182 15.79 6.70 -3.37
C ASP A 182 15.06 7.76 -4.20
N VAL A 183 13.94 8.29 -3.69
CA VAL A 183 13.21 9.42 -4.30
C VAL A 183 14.08 10.68 -4.34
N MET A 184 14.77 11.02 -3.25
CA MET A 184 15.66 12.18 -3.22
C MET A 184 16.85 12.04 -4.18
N LYS A 185 17.39 10.84 -4.34
CA LYS A 185 18.48 10.57 -5.29
C LYS A 185 18.01 10.78 -6.73
N ARG A 186 16.82 10.29 -7.07
CA ARG A 186 16.21 10.45 -8.41
C ARG A 186 15.88 11.90 -8.71
N SER A 187 15.28 12.64 -7.77
CA SER A 187 14.93 14.04 -7.99
C SER A 187 16.15 14.94 -8.16
N LYS A 188 17.26 14.66 -7.47
CA LYS A 188 18.54 15.32 -7.71
C LYS A 188 19.07 15.03 -9.11
N LEU A 189 18.99 13.78 -9.56
CA LEU A 189 19.46 13.37 -10.89
C LEU A 189 18.69 14.09 -12.00
N ASN A 190 17.36 14.16 -11.91
CA ASN A 190 16.52 14.81 -12.93
C ASN A 190 16.83 16.31 -13.06
N LYS A 191 17.11 16.99 -11.94
CA LYS A 191 17.54 18.41 -11.94
C LYS A 191 18.88 18.68 -12.62
N PHE A 192 19.68 17.66 -12.93
CA PHE A 192 20.91 17.80 -13.70
C PHE A 192 20.71 17.60 -15.21
N PHE A 193 19.54 17.10 -15.63
CA PHE A 193 19.22 16.84 -17.03
C PHE A 193 18.17 17.81 -17.61
N ASP A 194 17.60 18.69 -16.77
CA ASP A 194 16.78 19.85 -17.14
C ASP A 194 17.63 21.13 -17.11
#